data_AF-A0A838G709-F1
#
_entry.id   AF-A0A838G709-F1
#
_cell.length_a   1.000
_cell.length_b   1.000
_cell.length_c   1.000
_cell.angle_alpha   90.00
_cell.angle_beta   90.00
_cell.angle_gamma   90.00
#
_symmetry.space_group_name_H-M   'P 1'
#
loop_
_entity.id
_entity.type
_entity.pdbx_description
1 polymer ?
#
loop_
_entity_poly.entity_id
_entity_poly.type
_entity_poly.pdbx_seq_one_letter_code
_entity_poly.pdbx_strand_id
1 'polypeptide(L)' 'MLEELRIRDLGVIEESVLELGPGFTVLTGETGAGKTMVVTALGLLLGGRADSGA' A
#
# COMPACT_ATOMS: atom_id res chain seq x y z
N MET A 1 6.10 -7.11 14.07
CA MET A 1 5.53 -5.79 13.73
C MET A 1 5.90 -5.52 12.28
N LEU A 2 5.05 -4.84 11.51
CA LEU A 2 5.40 -4.53 10.11
C LEU A 2 6.42 -3.38 10.10
N GLU A 3 7.65 -3.66 9.65
CA GLU A 3 8.75 -2.69 9.65
C GLU A 3 8.82 -1.91 8.34
N GLU A 4 8.60 -2.60 7.22
CA GLU A 4 8.71 -2.04 5.88
C GLU A 4 7.63 -2.65 4.97
N LEU A 5 7.09 -1.83 4.07
CA LEU A 5 6.21 -2.25 2.98
C LEU A 5 6.84 -1.83 1.64
N ARG A 6 7.21 -2.83 0.82
CA ARG A 6 7.65 -2.60 -0.56
C ARG A 6 6.53 -2.93 -1.54
N ILE A 7 6.22 -1.98 -2.42
CA ILE A 7 5.20 -2.13 -3.46
C ILE A 7 5.88 -1.97 -4.81
N ARG A 8 5.59 -2.89 -5.73
CA ARG A 8 6.07 -2.83 -7.12
C ARG A 8 4.93 -3.22 -8.06
N ASP A 9 4.81 -2.49 -9.17
CA ASP A 9 3.86 -2.75 -10.25
C ASP A 9 2.41 -2.93 -9.77
N LEU A 10 1.94 -2.07 -8.86
CA LEU A 10 0.60 -2.13 -8.29
C LEU A 10 -0.21 -0.85 -8.57
N GLY A 11 -1.10 -0.93 -9.56
CA GLY A 11 -1.92 0.19 -9.99
C GLY A 11 -1.06 1.35 -10.48
N VAL A 12 -1.17 2.51 -9.83
CA VAL A 12 -0.38 3.71 -10.15
C VAL A 12 1.02 3.74 -9.51
N ILE A 13 1.37 2.73 -8.69
CA ILE A 13 2.67 2.65 -8.03
C ILE A 13 3.59 1.73 -8.85
N GLU A 14 4.60 2.32 -9.51
CA GLU A 14 5.68 1.57 -10.16
C GLU A 14 6.62 0.95 -9.12
N GLU A 15 7.15 1.76 -8.20
CA GLU A 15 7.95 1.30 -7.07
C GLU A 15 7.75 2.23 -5.87
N SER A 16 7.56 1.67 -4.68
CA SER A 16 7.60 2.42 -3.42
C SER A 16 8.11 1.58 -2.26
N VAL A 17 8.78 2.25 -1.32
CA VAL A 17 9.22 1.67 -0.04
C VAL A 17 8.69 2.55 1.06
N LEU A 18 7.90 1.99 1.97
CA LEU A 18 7.34 2.68 3.12
C LEU A 18 7.88 2.05 4.40
N GLU A 19 8.57 2.86 5.21
CA GLU A 19 8.91 2.49 6.58
C GLU A 19 7.70 2.73 7.48
N LEU A 20 7.29 1.72 8.25
CA LEU A 20 6.12 1.80 9.12
C LEU A 20 6.54 1.83 10.58
N GLY A 21 6.23 2.95 11.24
CA GLY A 21 6.50 3.15 12.65
C GLY A 21 5.42 2.55 13.56
N PRO A 22 5.71 2.43 14.87
CA PRO A 22 4.72 1.98 15.86
C PRO A 22 3.58 2.98 16.03
N GLY A 23 2.43 2.48 16.47
CA GLY A 23 1.28 3.32 16.81
C GLY A 23 0.42 3.65 15.59
N PHE A 24 0.30 4.94 15.27
CA PHE A 24 -0.67 5.45 14.30
C PHE A 24 0.03 6.07 13.09
N THR A 25 -0.15 5.44 11.92
CA THR A 25 0.37 5.94 10.65
C THR A 25 -0.77 6.56 9.84
N VAL A 26 -0.57 7.79 9.35
CA VAL A 26 -1.54 8.52 8.52
C VAL A 26 -1.00 8.63 7.10
N LEU A 27 -1.79 8.19 6.12
CA LEU A 27 -1.48 8.32 4.70
C LEU A 27 -2.32 9.44 4.08
N THR A 28 -1.66 10.48 3.56
CA THR A 28 -2.30 11.65 2.94
C THR A 28 -1.82 11.83 1.50
N GLY A 29 -2.41 12.80 0.78
CA GLY A 29 -2.10 13.09 -0.62
C GLY A 29 -3.34 13.32 -1.46
N GLU A 30 -3.16 13.69 -2.72
CA GLU A 30 -4.25 13.98 -3.67
C GLU A 30 -4.92 12.70 -4.21
N THR A 31 -6.04 12.85 -4.91
CA THR A 31 -6.66 11.73 -5.65
C THR A 31 -5.70 11.24 -6.74
N GLY A 32 -5.54 9.92 -6.86
CA GLY A 32 -4.58 9.33 -7.79
C GLY A 32 -3.15 9.20 -7.25
N ALA A 33 -2.83 9.74 -6.08
CA ALA A 33 -1.50 9.62 -5.47
C ALA A 33 -1.13 8.20 -4.95
N GLY A 34 -1.89 7.16 -5.31
CA GLY A 34 -1.58 5.78 -4.91
C GLY A 34 -2.01 5.36 -3.49
N LYS A 35 -2.69 6.21 -2.73
CA LYS A 35 -3.12 5.91 -1.35
C LYS A 35 -3.92 4.60 -1.23
N THR A 36 -4.88 4.39 -2.13
CA THR A 36 -5.68 3.15 -2.16
C THR A 36 -4.79 1.94 -2.44
N MET A 37 -3.78 2.07 -3.31
CA MET A 37 -2.87 0.97 -3.64
C MET A 37 -2.02 0.55 -2.45
N VAL A 38 -1.61 1.49 -1.58
CA VAL A 38 -0.91 1.16 -0.32
C VAL A 38 -1.81 0.32 0.60
N VAL A 39 -3.09 0.69 0.75
CA VAL A 39 -4.06 -0.08 1.55
C VAL A 39 -4.34 -1.44 0.92
N THR A 40 -4.47 -1.51 -0.41
CA THR A 40 -4.61 -2.76 -1.16
C THR A 40 -3.42 -3.68 -0.93
N ALA A 41 -2.18 -3.16 -1.03
CA ALA A 41 -0.97 -3.94 -0.79
C ALA A 41 -0.95 -4.56 0.62
N LEU A 42 -1.34 -3.80 1.64
CA LEU A 42 -1.50 -4.33 3.00
C LEU A 42 -2.57 -5.42 3.06
N GLY A 43 -3.71 -5.23 2.40
CA GLY A 43 -4.76 -6.24 2.30
C GLY A 43 -4.28 -7.54 1.65
N LEU A 44 -3.50 -7.44 0.56
CA LEU A 44 -2.91 -8.59 -0.12
C LEU A 44 -1.91 -9.33 0.76
N LEU A 45 -1.03 -8.61 1.47
CA LEU A 45 -0.08 -9.22 2.41
C LEU A 45 -0.76 -9.96 3.55
N LEU A 46 -1.95 -9.52 3.96
CA LEU A 46 -2.76 -10.18 4.98
C LEU A 46 -3.60 -11.35 4.44
N GLY A 47 -3.44 -11.73 3.16
CA GLY A 47 -4.14 -12.84 2.52
C GLY A 47 -5.47 -12.46 1.85
N GLY A 48 -5.71 -11.16 1.65
CA GLY A 48 -6.82 -10.66 0.85
C GLY A 48 -6.75 -11.16 -0.59
N ARG A 49 -7.90 -11.24 -1.26
CA ARG A 49 -7.95 -11.66 -2.67
C ARG A 49 -7.33 -10.58 -3.56
N ALA A 50 -6.47 -11.00 -4.47
CA ALA A 50 -6.06 -10.18 -5.59
C ALA A 50 -7.23 -10.08 -6.57
N ASP A 51 -7.91 -8.94 -6.57
CA ASP A 51 -8.91 -8.64 -7.57
C ASP A 51 -8.25 -7.86 -8.71
N SER A 52 -8.43 -8.33 -9.94
CA SER A 52 -7.83 -7.71 -11.12
C SER A 52 -8.67 -6.54 -11.66
N GLY A 53 -9.76 -6.18 -10.98
CA GLY A 53 -10.74 -5.21 -11.43
C GLY A 53 -10.89 -4.00 -10.51
N ALA A 54 -10.24 -2.90 -10.88
CA ALA A 54 -10.69 -1.53 -10.63
C ALA A 54 -10.22 -0.64 -11.79
#